data_AF-A0A090T4L1-F1
#
_entry.id   AF-A0A090T4L1-F1
#
_cell.length_a   1.000
_cell.length_b   1.000
_cell.length_c   1.000
_cell.angle_alpha   90.00
_cell.angle_beta   90.00
_cell.angle_gamma   90.00
#
_symmetry.space_group_name_H-M   'P 1'
#
loop_
_entity.id
_entity.type
_entity.pdbx_description
1 polymer ?
#
loop_
_entity_poly.entity_id
_entity_poly.type
_entity_poly.pdbx_seq_one_letter_code
_entity_poly.pdbx_strand_id
1 'polypeptide(L)'
;MEEQIIEIRSELTLLKAKYTTSHSAVQAKLRELQRLEQERSVLLNSEQTGLDSDQLWDIASAAGTGSSSREFQPLLITQLQNLQIVRGRYESLKQETSSLESMIAELTANAKNYGSNAKQLLRLQRDVTLKRELYDELVERYEMAELTGSLGIFEQNKRVKVIDLPYTPSSSTNLPAIVFAILGVIAGIALGVGTAIFLELFDTTIRRRQQLEDAKLPVITAIPKISI
;
A
#
# COMPACT_ATOMS: atom_id res chain seq x y z
N MET A 1 5.47 -29.32 54.62
CA MET A 1 5.79 -30.21 53.49
C MET A 1 6.13 -29.43 52.23
N GLU A 2 5.37 -28.38 51.87
CA GLU A 2 5.74 -27.47 50.77
C GLU A 2 7.16 -26.91 50.86
N GLU A 3 7.59 -26.48 52.06
CA GLU A 3 8.94 -25.94 52.28
C GLU A 3 10.04 -26.99 52.02
N GLN A 4 9.82 -28.23 52.44
CA GLN A 4 10.75 -29.36 52.23
C GLN A 4 10.84 -29.76 50.74
N ILE A 5 9.73 -29.69 50.00
CA ILE A 5 9.70 -29.95 48.55
C ILE A 5 10.49 -28.86 47.80
N ILE A 6 10.31 -27.60 48.19
CA ILE A 6 11.05 -26.47 47.60
C ILE A 6 12.55 -26.61 47.88
N GLU A 7 12.92 -26.97 49.11
CA GLU A 7 14.30 -27.19 49.54
C GLU A 7 14.95 -28.32 48.72
N ILE A 8 14.35 -29.51 48.67
CA ILE A 8 14.88 -30.67 47.92
C ILE A 8 14.95 -30.38 46.41
N ARG A 9 13.99 -29.62 45.86
CA ARG A 9 14.03 -29.21 44.45
C ARG A 9 15.18 -28.25 44.17
N SER A 10 15.49 -27.36 45.11
CA SER A 10 16.66 -26.49 45.03
C SER A 10 17.97 -27.30 45.09
N GLU A 11 18.08 -28.23 46.04
CA GLU A 11 19.24 -29.13 46.18
C GLU A 11 19.47 -29.99 44.94
N LEU A 12 18.39 -30.55 44.38
CA LEU A 12 18.44 -31.34 43.15
C LEU A 12 18.92 -30.51 41.96
N THR A 13 18.53 -29.23 41.88
CA THR A 13 18.96 -28.32 40.82
C THR A 13 20.46 -28.02 40.94
N LEU A 14 20.95 -27.79 42.16
CA LEU A 14 22.39 -27.62 42.43
C LEU A 14 23.20 -28.89 42.11
N LEU A 15 22.65 -30.07 42.42
CA LEU A 15 23.28 -31.35 42.12
C LEU A 15 23.35 -31.62 40.61
N LYS A 16 22.29 -31.30 39.87
CA LYS A 16 22.24 -31.43 38.39
C LYS A 16 23.17 -30.47 37.66
N ALA A 17 23.55 -29.35 38.29
CA ALA A 17 24.54 -28.42 37.72
C ALA A 17 25.98 -28.97 37.82
N LYS A 18 26.25 -29.85 38.79
CA LYS A 18 27.59 -30.40 39.05
C LYS A 18 27.78 -31.84 38.57
N TYR A 19 26.70 -32.62 38.50
CA TYR A 19 26.74 -34.04 38.17
C TYR A 19 25.80 -34.39 37.01
N THR A 20 26.10 -35.49 36.32
CA THR A 20 25.24 -36.03 35.27
C THR A 20 23.94 -36.58 35.84
N THR A 21 22.91 -36.70 35.01
CA THR A 21 21.60 -37.27 35.39
C THR A 21 21.67 -38.73 35.85
N SER A 22 22.76 -39.42 35.53
CA SER A 22 23.05 -40.80 35.95
C SER A 22 23.76 -40.91 37.31
N HIS A 23 24.14 -39.80 37.94
CA HIS A 23 24.87 -39.83 39.20
C HIS A 23 23.98 -40.29 40.37
N SER A 24 24.51 -41.17 41.22
CA SER A 24 23.76 -41.82 42.31
C SER A 24 23.12 -40.82 43.28
N ALA A 25 23.81 -39.70 43.57
CA ALA A 25 23.29 -38.65 44.45
C ALA A 25 22.09 -37.89 43.82
N VAL A 26 22.09 -37.70 42.50
CA VAL A 26 20.97 -37.06 41.78
C VAL A 26 19.76 -37.98 41.80
N GLN A 27 19.98 -39.28 41.58
CA GLN A 27 18.92 -40.30 41.60
C GLN A 27 18.35 -40.52 43.01
N ALA A 28 19.16 -40.38 44.07
CA ALA A 28 18.70 -40.47 45.45
C ALA A 28 17.75 -39.31 45.80
N LYS A 29 18.16 -38.07 45.51
CA LYS A 29 17.32 -36.87 45.73
C LYS A 29 16.08 -36.84 44.86
N LEU A 30 16.15 -37.38 43.63
CA LEU A 30 14.98 -37.51 42.76
C LEU A 30 13.95 -38.50 43.32
N ARG A 31 14.39 -39.64 43.86
CA ARG A 31 13.51 -40.60 44.54
C ARG A 31 12.88 -40.02 45.80
N GLU A 32 13.65 -39.23 46.55
CA GLU A 32 13.17 -38.53 47.75
C GLU A 32 12.08 -37.50 47.39
N LEU A 33 12.29 -36.71 46.33
CA LEU A 33 11.30 -35.76 45.80
C LEU A 33 10.02 -36.48 45.34
N GLN A 34 10.15 -37.57 44.56
CA GLN A 34 8.98 -38.34 44.12
C GLN A 34 8.20 -38.94 45.28
N ARG A 35 8.90 -39.43 46.32
CA ARG A 35 8.25 -39.95 47.54
C ARG A 35 7.40 -38.85 48.20
N LEU A 36 7.97 -37.65 48.36
CA LEU A 36 7.27 -36.52 48.98
C LEU A 36 6.11 -35.99 48.12
N GLU A 37 6.28 -35.94 46.80
CA GLU A 37 5.19 -35.59 45.88
C GLU A 37 4.04 -36.60 45.93
N GLN A 38 4.37 -37.88 46.09
CA GLN A 38 3.39 -38.96 46.22
C GLN A 38 2.70 -38.93 47.59
N GLU A 39 3.44 -38.64 48.67
CA GLU A 39 2.86 -38.41 50.00
C GLU A 39 1.92 -37.20 49.98
N ARG A 40 2.31 -36.11 49.31
CA ARG A 40 1.49 -34.92 49.09
C ARG A 40 0.23 -35.24 48.28
N SER A 41 0.33 -36.01 47.20
CA SER A 41 -0.84 -36.36 46.38
C SER A 41 -1.82 -37.27 47.10
N VAL A 42 -1.33 -38.21 47.93
CA VAL A 42 -2.17 -39.03 48.81
C VAL A 42 -2.89 -38.16 49.84
N LEU A 43 -2.21 -37.19 50.43
CA LEU A 43 -2.82 -36.26 51.39
C LEU A 43 -3.88 -35.38 50.73
N LEU A 44 -3.58 -34.81 49.55
CA LEU A 44 -4.56 -34.05 48.76
C LEU A 44 -5.77 -34.87 48.34
N ASN A 45 -5.57 -36.12 47.90
CA ASN A 45 -6.68 -37.01 47.56
C ASN A 45 -7.49 -37.41 48.80
N SER A 46 -6.85 -37.53 49.97
CA SER A 46 -7.55 -37.79 51.24
C SER A 46 -8.36 -36.58 51.73
N GLU A 47 -7.85 -35.36 51.53
CA GLU A 47 -8.52 -34.09 51.86
C GLU A 47 -9.63 -33.73 50.85
N GLN A 48 -9.60 -34.27 49.62
CA GLN A 48 -10.65 -34.09 48.60
C GLN A 48 -11.92 -34.92 48.86
N THR A 49 -11.93 -35.80 49.86
CA THR A 49 -13.18 -36.38 50.39
C THR A 49 -13.89 -35.28 51.18
N GLY A 50 -14.63 -34.45 50.45
CA GLY A 50 -15.14 -33.14 50.87
C GLY A 50 -15.76 -33.14 52.25
N LEU A 51 -15.07 -32.46 53.17
CA LEU A 51 -15.69 -31.82 54.31
C LEU A 51 -15.76 -30.34 53.94
N ASP A 52 -16.93 -29.92 53.44
CA ASP A 52 -17.21 -28.50 53.20
C ASP A 52 -16.98 -27.74 54.51
N SER A 53 -16.28 -26.59 54.46
CA SER A 53 -16.04 -25.76 55.65
C SER A 53 -17.35 -25.38 56.36
N ASP A 54 -18.43 -25.29 55.60
CA ASP A 54 -19.78 -25.02 56.07
C ASP A 54 -20.38 -26.25 56.78
N GLN A 55 -20.13 -27.45 56.28
CA GLN A 55 -20.53 -28.71 56.94
C GLN A 55 -19.73 -28.95 58.24
N LEU A 56 -18.45 -28.56 58.28
CA LEU A 56 -17.65 -28.61 59.51
C LEU A 56 -18.15 -27.61 60.56
N TRP A 57 -18.68 -26.46 60.12
CA TRP A 57 -19.32 -25.48 60.99
C TRP A 57 -20.67 -25.99 61.54
N ASP A 58 -21.46 -26.67 60.72
CA ASP A 58 -22.69 -27.35 61.14
C ASP A 58 -22.42 -28.50 62.12
N ILE A 59 -21.36 -29.29 61.90
CA ILE A 59 -20.96 -30.36 62.83
C ILE A 59 -20.42 -29.79 64.15
N ALA A 60 -19.61 -28.72 64.10
CA ALA A 60 -19.06 -28.09 65.30
C ALA A 60 -20.13 -27.38 66.14
N SER A 61 -21.10 -26.73 65.49
CA SER A 61 -22.24 -26.10 66.18
C SER A 61 -23.21 -27.14 66.73
N ALA A 62 -23.44 -28.26 66.03
CA ALA A 62 -24.22 -29.40 66.54
C ALA A 62 -23.51 -30.14 67.69
N ALA A 63 -22.19 -30.28 67.63
CA ALA A 63 -21.35 -30.90 68.66
C ALA A 63 -21.24 -30.06 69.95
N GLY A 64 -21.72 -28.81 69.96
CA GLY A 64 -21.87 -27.99 71.17
C GLY A 64 -22.81 -28.58 72.23
N THR A 65 -23.56 -29.64 71.89
CA THR A 65 -24.59 -30.25 72.75
C THR A 65 -24.19 -31.62 73.34
N GLY A 66 -23.00 -32.16 73.03
CA GLY A 66 -22.56 -33.51 73.44
C GLY A 66 -21.23 -33.52 74.21
N SER A 67 -21.25 -34.00 75.44
CA SER A 67 -20.22 -33.82 76.48
C SER A 67 -18.95 -34.69 76.39
N SER A 68 -18.31 -34.87 75.23
CA SER A 68 -17.16 -35.81 75.11
C SER A 68 -15.94 -35.35 74.31
N SER A 69 -15.88 -34.13 73.77
CA SER A 69 -14.81 -33.70 72.84
C SER A 69 -14.23 -32.31 73.14
N ARG A 70 -13.94 -32.02 74.42
CA ARG A 70 -13.57 -30.69 74.91
C ARG A 70 -12.12 -30.24 74.64
N GLU A 71 -11.20 -31.15 74.27
CA GLU A 71 -9.79 -30.81 73.98
C GLU A 71 -9.50 -30.49 72.50
N PHE A 72 -10.32 -30.94 71.54
CA PHE A 72 -10.10 -30.70 70.10
C PHE A 72 -10.70 -29.38 69.57
N GLN A 73 -11.59 -28.75 70.34
CA GLN A 73 -12.28 -27.52 69.96
C GLN A 73 -11.40 -26.25 69.86
N PRO A 74 -10.40 -25.99 70.73
CA PRO A 74 -9.59 -24.77 70.62
C PRO A 74 -8.63 -24.77 69.41
N LEU A 75 -8.25 -25.95 68.90
CA LEU A 75 -7.42 -26.07 67.70
C LEU A 75 -8.20 -25.80 66.42
N LEU A 76 -9.47 -26.21 66.34
CA LEU A 76 -10.32 -25.94 65.19
C LEU A 76 -10.67 -24.44 65.09
N ILE A 77 -10.94 -23.78 66.22
CA ILE A 77 -11.28 -22.36 66.22
C ILE A 77 -10.10 -21.49 65.75
N THR A 78 -8.87 -21.85 66.14
CA THR A 78 -7.65 -21.14 65.74
C THR A 78 -7.30 -21.38 64.27
N GLN A 79 -7.52 -22.60 63.76
CA GLN A 79 -7.36 -22.88 62.33
C GLN A 79 -8.39 -22.13 61.47
N LEU A 80 -9.64 -22.05 61.91
CA LEU A 80 -10.70 -21.33 61.19
C LEU A 80 -10.44 -19.82 61.18
N GLN A 81 -9.98 -19.26 62.31
CA GLN A 81 -9.54 -17.87 62.40
C GLN A 81 -8.36 -17.59 61.45
N ASN A 82 -7.36 -18.48 61.39
CA ASN A 82 -6.24 -18.33 60.46
C ASN A 82 -6.69 -18.39 59.00
N LEU A 83 -7.61 -19.30 58.65
CA LEU A 83 -8.16 -19.39 57.30
C LEU A 83 -8.88 -18.10 56.91
N GLN A 84 -9.67 -17.53 57.82
CA GLN A 84 -10.36 -16.26 57.58
C GLN A 84 -9.38 -15.09 57.35
N ILE A 85 -8.30 -15.02 58.14
CA ILE A 85 -7.25 -14.01 57.97
C ILE A 85 -6.55 -14.18 56.61
N VAL A 86 -6.20 -15.41 56.23
CA VAL A 86 -5.56 -15.72 54.95
C VAL A 86 -6.48 -15.37 53.78
N ARG A 87 -7.78 -15.69 53.88
CA ARG A 87 -8.78 -15.36 52.87
C ARG A 87 -8.95 -13.85 52.71
N GLY A 88 -8.99 -13.11 53.82
CA GLY A 88 -9.04 -11.64 53.79
C GLY A 88 -7.79 -11.03 53.13
N ARG A 89 -6.60 -11.55 53.44
CA ARG A 89 -5.35 -11.13 52.79
C ARG A 89 -5.34 -11.45 51.30
N TYR A 90 -5.83 -12.62 50.91
CA TYR A 90 -5.92 -13.03 49.52
C TYR A 90 -6.84 -12.09 48.72
N GLU A 91 -8.04 -11.79 49.23
CA GLU A 91 -8.96 -10.86 48.56
C GLU A 91 -8.38 -9.45 48.47
N SER A 92 -7.71 -8.96 49.54
CA SER A 92 -7.04 -7.65 49.51
C SER A 92 -5.95 -7.59 48.45
N LEU A 93 -5.09 -8.62 48.39
CA LEU A 93 -3.98 -8.67 47.44
C LEU A 93 -4.49 -8.80 46.00
N LYS A 94 -5.56 -9.57 45.80
CA LYS A 94 -6.25 -9.70 44.51
C LYS A 94 -6.82 -8.37 44.03
N GLN A 95 -7.43 -7.60 44.94
CA GLN A 95 -7.93 -6.27 44.62
C GLN A 95 -6.80 -5.30 44.28
N GLU A 96 -5.70 -5.35 45.02
CA GLU A 96 -4.51 -4.55 44.76
C GLU A 96 -3.91 -4.89 43.38
N THR A 97 -3.77 -6.18 43.05
CA THR A 97 -3.29 -6.59 41.73
C THR A 97 -4.21 -6.11 40.61
N SER A 98 -5.54 -6.20 40.79
CA SER A 98 -6.49 -5.71 39.80
C SER A 98 -6.40 -4.19 39.60
N SER A 99 -6.22 -3.44 40.69
CA SER A 99 -6.01 -2.00 40.63
C SER A 99 -4.70 -1.65 39.93
N LEU A 100 -3.61 -2.36 40.22
CA LEU A 100 -2.32 -2.14 39.57
C LEU A 100 -2.39 -2.46 38.07
N GLU A 101 -3.07 -3.54 37.68
CA GLU A 101 -3.30 -3.87 36.27
C GLU A 101 -4.08 -2.77 35.55
N SER A 102 -5.12 -2.20 36.17
CA SER A 102 -5.84 -1.06 35.57
C SER A 102 -4.96 0.18 35.42
N MET A 103 -4.09 0.46 36.40
CA MET A 103 -3.18 1.60 36.37
C MET A 103 -2.12 1.41 35.27
N ILE A 104 -1.61 0.20 35.11
CA ILE A 104 -0.69 -0.16 34.02
C ILE A 104 -1.38 0.02 32.67
N ALA A 105 -2.62 -0.43 32.51
CA ALA A 105 -3.39 -0.27 31.28
C ALA A 105 -3.60 1.21 30.92
N GLU A 106 -3.90 2.05 31.92
CA GLU A 106 -4.06 3.50 31.71
C GLU A 106 -2.72 4.17 31.34
N LEU A 107 -1.65 3.88 32.08
CA LEU A 107 -0.32 4.43 31.81
C LEU A 107 0.21 4.01 30.44
N THR A 108 -0.01 2.76 30.03
CA THR A 108 0.40 2.27 28.71
C THR A 108 -0.42 2.92 27.58
N ALA A 109 -1.73 3.14 27.78
CA ALA A 109 -2.55 3.90 26.83
C ALA A 109 -2.06 5.35 26.70
N ASN A 110 -1.78 6.01 27.83
CA ASN A 110 -1.24 7.36 27.85
C ASN A 110 0.13 7.43 27.17
N ALA A 111 1.05 6.53 27.49
CA ALA A 111 2.38 6.44 26.85
C ALA A 111 2.29 6.29 25.32
N LYS A 112 1.34 5.48 24.84
CA LYS A 112 1.09 5.31 23.40
C LYS A 112 0.62 6.62 22.75
N ASN A 113 -0.24 7.37 23.43
CA ASN A 113 -0.69 8.68 22.95
C ASN A 113 0.46 9.70 22.89
N TYR A 114 1.35 9.73 23.90
CA TYR A 114 2.55 10.57 23.88
C TYR A 114 3.44 10.30 22.66
N GLY A 115 3.66 9.03 22.30
CA GLY A 115 4.43 8.66 21.12
C GLY A 115 3.83 9.22 19.82
N SER A 116 2.51 9.16 19.67
CA SER A 116 1.81 9.71 18.50
C SER A 116 1.92 11.25 18.42
N ASN A 117 1.73 11.93 19.56
CA ASN A 117 1.83 13.39 19.65
C ASN A 117 3.26 13.87 19.38
N ALA A 118 4.27 13.20 19.93
CA ALA A 118 5.68 13.51 19.68
C ALA A 118 6.04 13.37 18.21
N LYS A 119 5.56 12.30 17.54
CA LYS A 119 5.75 12.11 16.09
C LYS A 119 5.09 13.23 15.28
N GLN A 120 3.88 13.63 15.67
CA GLN A 120 3.17 14.72 14.99
C GLN A 120 3.88 16.07 15.17
N LEU A 121 4.36 16.36 16.38
CA LEU A 121 5.16 17.56 16.66
C LEU A 121 6.44 17.60 15.83
N LEU A 122 7.20 16.50 15.78
CA LEU A 122 8.41 16.41 14.97
C LEU A 122 8.12 16.61 13.48
N ARG A 123 7.02 16.04 12.98
CA ARG A 123 6.58 16.25 11.59
C ARG A 123 6.26 17.72 11.34
N LEU A 124 5.48 18.36 12.21
CA LEU A 124 5.12 19.77 12.07
C LEU A 124 6.33 20.67 12.12
N GLN A 125 7.27 20.40 13.04
CA GLN A 125 8.51 21.16 13.15
C GLN A 125 9.35 21.04 11.87
N ARG A 126 9.48 19.84 11.31
CA ARG A 126 10.17 19.62 10.03
C ARG A 126 9.48 20.35 8.89
N ASP A 127 8.15 20.27 8.80
CA ASP A 127 7.38 20.97 7.77
C ASP A 127 7.55 22.49 7.86
N VAL A 128 7.58 23.06 9.07
CA VAL A 128 7.84 24.49 9.27
C VAL A 128 9.25 24.86 8.81
N THR A 129 10.28 24.06 9.17
CA THR A 129 11.65 24.31 8.72
C THR A 129 11.77 24.26 7.19
N LEU A 130 11.22 23.22 6.55
CA LEU A 130 11.26 23.07 5.09
C LEU A 130 10.53 24.21 4.38
N LYS A 131 9.37 24.64 4.90
CA LYS A 131 8.63 25.76 4.32
C LYS A 131 9.37 27.08 4.44
N ARG A 132 10.12 27.31 5.52
CA ARG A 132 10.97 28.49 5.67
C ARG A 132 12.11 28.48 4.67
N GLU A 133 12.81 27.36 4.55
CA GLU A 133 13.90 27.20 3.58
C GLU A 133 13.43 27.42 2.13
N LEU A 134 12.30 26.83 1.75
CA LEU A 134 11.70 27.04 0.43
C LEU A 134 11.25 28.49 0.21
N TYR A 135 10.73 29.15 1.25
CA TYR A 135 10.35 30.55 1.16
C TYR A 135 11.57 31.43 0.91
N ASP A 136 12.64 31.22 1.68
CA ASP A 136 13.90 31.98 1.55
C ASP A 136 14.51 31.76 0.15
N GLU A 137 14.56 30.52 -0.35
CA GLU A 137 15.03 30.20 -1.71
C GLU A 137 14.19 30.90 -2.79
N LEU A 138 12.86 30.91 -2.62
CA LEU A 138 11.96 31.50 -3.61
C LEU A 138 12.09 33.03 -3.64
N VAL A 139 12.25 33.65 -2.47
CA VAL A 139 12.52 35.09 -2.35
C VAL A 139 13.86 35.43 -3.02
N GLU A 140 14.93 34.69 -2.75
CA GLU A 140 16.23 34.89 -3.38
C GLU A 140 16.14 34.79 -4.91
N ARG A 141 15.48 33.74 -5.43
CA ARG A 141 15.29 33.58 -6.89
C ARG A 141 14.46 34.71 -7.50
N TYR A 142 13.45 35.19 -6.78
CA TYR A 142 12.63 36.31 -7.22
C TYR A 142 13.48 37.58 -7.33
N GLU A 143 14.27 37.90 -6.31
CA GLU A 143 15.18 39.05 -6.34
C GLU A 143 16.21 38.94 -7.48
N MET A 144 16.82 37.76 -7.67
CA MET A 144 17.77 37.52 -8.76
C MET A 144 17.13 37.65 -10.14
N ALA A 145 15.88 37.20 -10.30
CA ALA A 145 15.13 37.35 -11.54
C ALA A 145 14.73 38.81 -11.80
N GLU A 146 14.39 39.58 -10.76
CA GLU A 146 14.10 41.01 -10.86
C GLU A 146 15.35 41.82 -11.24
N LEU A 147 16.49 41.53 -10.59
CA LEU A 147 17.79 42.13 -10.92
C LEU A 147 18.24 41.77 -12.34
N THR A 148 18.10 40.51 -12.75
CA THR A 148 18.48 40.06 -14.09
C THR A 148 17.51 40.56 -15.16
N GLY A 149 16.21 40.63 -14.84
CA GLY A 149 15.18 41.16 -15.73
C GLY A 149 15.37 42.64 -16.00
N SER A 150 15.61 43.43 -14.94
CA SER A 150 15.95 44.84 -15.10
C SER A 150 17.25 45.01 -15.90
N LEU A 151 18.31 44.27 -15.60
CA LEU A 151 19.59 44.33 -16.35
C LEU A 151 19.45 43.86 -17.81
N GLY A 152 18.64 42.84 -18.07
CA GLY A 152 18.38 42.31 -19.41
C GLY A 152 17.67 43.31 -20.33
N ILE A 153 16.77 44.13 -19.78
CA ILE A 153 16.14 45.24 -20.51
C ILE A 153 17.19 46.31 -20.86
N PHE A 154 18.16 46.58 -19.99
CA PHE A 154 19.24 47.53 -20.26
C PHE A 154 20.27 47.01 -21.29
N GLU A 155 20.53 45.71 -21.37
CA GLU A 155 21.46 45.12 -22.35
C GLU A 155 20.85 44.79 -23.72
N GLN A 156 19.51 44.78 -23.85
CA GLN A 156 18.83 44.39 -25.08
C GLN A 156 19.23 45.24 -26.30
N ASN A 157 19.57 46.52 -26.09
CA ASN A 157 20.00 47.42 -27.17
C ASN A 157 21.43 47.14 -27.71
N LYS A 158 22.23 46.27 -27.08
CA LYS A 158 23.63 45.98 -27.49
C LYS A 158 23.89 44.56 -27.97
N ARG A 159 22.91 43.64 -27.87
CA ARG A 159 23.13 42.19 -28.09
C ARG A 159 22.50 41.61 -29.36
N VAL A 160 21.74 42.40 -30.14
CA VAL A 160 21.23 41.93 -31.43
C VAL A 160 22.29 42.13 -32.51
N LYS A 161 23.18 41.14 -32.65
CA LYS A 161 23.97 40.98 -33.87
C LYS A 161 23.21 40.01 -34.76
N VAL A 162 22.63 40.52 -35.85
CA VAL A 162 21.99 39.67 -36.86
C VAL A 162 23.08 38.77 -37.44
N ILE A 163 23.06 37.48 -37.09
CA ILE A 163 24.08 36.51 -37.52
C ILE A 163 23.84 36.14 -38.99
N ASP A 164 22.58 36.02 -39.39
CA ASP A 164 22.19 35.75 -40.77
C ASP A 164 20.83 36.37 -41.06
N LEU A 165 20.69 36.97 -42.25
CA LEU A 165 19.40 37.49 -42.70
C LEU A 165 18.55 36.31 -43.17
N PRO A 166 17.21 36.34 -42.99
CA PRO A 166 16.36 35.28 -43.49
C PRO A 166 16.54 35.14 -45.01
N TYR A 167 16.93 33.93 -45.46
CA TYR A 167 17.05 33.63 -46.88
C TYR A 167 15.66 33.66 -47.52
N THR A 168 15.40 34.69 -48.32
CA THR A 168 14.20 34.75 -49.15
C THR A 168 14.33 33.68 -50.25
N PRO A 169 13.35 32.77 -50.43
CA PRO A 169 13.44 31.75 -51.46
C PRO A 169 13.56 32.43 -52.83
N SER A 170 14.68 32.23 -53.51
CA SER A 170 15.04 32.90 -54.75
C SER A 170 14.21 32.46 -55.96
N SER A 171 13.45 31.37 -55.85
CA SER A 171 12.56 30.90 -56.90
C SER A 171 11.50 29.95 -56.36
N SER A 172 10.30 30.00 -56.94
CA SER A 172 9.25 29.00 -56.74
C SER A 172 9.71 27.63 -57.26
N THR A 173 9.56 26.58 -56.45
CA THR A 173 9.86 25.19 -56.84
C THR A 173 8.84 24.62 -57.83
N ASN A 174 7.76 25.34 -58.12
CA ASN A 174 6.70 24.87 -59.00
C ASN A 174 7.14 24.92 -60.48
N LEU A 175 6.61 23.99 -61.29
CA LEU A 175 6.86 23.99 -62.73
C LEU A 175 6.39 25.32 -63.36
N PRO A 176 7.13 25.90 -64.33
CA PRO A 176 6.77 27.17 -64.94
C PRO A 176 5.38 27.10 -65.60
N ALA A 177 4.56 28.15 -65.41
CA ALA A 177 3.22 28.24 -66.01
C ALA A 177 3.21 28.07 -67.54
N ILE A 178 4.33 28.43 -68.20
CA ILE A 178 4.53 28.25 -69.64
C ILE A 178 4.43 26.77 -70.06
N VAL A 179 4.88 25.84 -69.20
CA VAL A 179 4.85 24.40 -69.49
C VAL A 179 3.41 23.90 -69.51
N PHE A 180 2.59 24.34 -68.56
CA PHE A 180 1.15 24.03 -68.56
C PHE A 180 0.42 24.64 -69.75
N ALA A 181 0.78 25.85 -70.16
CA ALA A 181 0.20 26.50 -71.34
C ALA A 181 0.51 25.70 -72.62
N ILE A 182 1.77 25.29 -72.82
CA ILE A 182 2.19 24.49 -73.97
C ILE A 182 1.50 23.12 -73.97
N LEU A 183 1.46 22.44 -72.83
CA LEU A 183 0.75 21.17 -72.69
C LEU A 183 -0.75 21.30 -72.98
N GLY A 184 -1.38 22.38 -72.51
CA GLY A 184 -2.79 22.65 -72.77
C GLY A 184 -3.09 22.86 -74.25
N VAL A 185 -2.24 23.60 -74.97
CA VAL A 185 -2.39 23.81 -76.42
C VAL A 185 -2.22 22.49 -77.18
N ILE A 186 -1.18 21.70 -76.86
CA ILE A 186 -0.94 20.41 -77.50
C ILE A 186 -2.11 19.45 -77.23
N ALA A 187 -2.55 19.34 -75.98
CA ALA A 187 -3.68 18.51 -75.60
C ALA A 187 -4.96 18.96 -76.30
N GLY A 188 -5.24 20.27 -76.37
CA GLY A 188 -6.41 20.82 -77.04
C GLY A 188 -6.44 20.51 -78.55
N ILE A 189 -5.29 20.64 -79.24
CA ILE A 189 -5.19 20.28 -80.67
C ILE A 189 -5.40 18.77 -80.84
N ALA A 190 -4.75 17.95 -80.02
CA ALA A 190 -4.91 16.49 -80.08
C ALA A 190 -6.36 16.06 -79.85
N LEU A 191 -7.04 16.68 -78.88
CA LEU A 191 -8.45 16.43 -78.60
C LEU A 191 -9.34 16.92 -79.75
N GLY A 192 -9.09 18.10 -80.30
CA GLY A 192 -9.86 18.64 -81.42
C GLY A 192 -9.76 17.78 -82.68
N VAL A 193 -8.53 17.40 -83.06
CA VAL A 193 -8.29 16.49 -84.20
C VAL A 193 -8.89 15.12 -83.94
N GLY A 194 -8.69 14.57 -82.73
CA GLY A 194 -9.25 13.28 -82.34
C GLY A 194 -10.78 13.28 -82.42
N THR A 195 -11.44 14.35 -81.97
CA THR A 195 -12.90 14.47 -82.02
C THR A 195 -13.40 14.66 -83.45
N ALA A 196 -12.69 15.42 -84.29
CA ALA A 196 -13.05 15.58 -85.70
C ALA A 196 -12.96 14.27 -86.48
N ILE A 197 -11.89 13.49 -86.29
CA ILE A 197 -11.74 12.17 -86.89
C ILE A 197 -12.81 11.20 -86.35
N PHE A 198 -13.07 11.24 -85.05
CA PHE A 198 -14.13 10.43 -84.45
C PHE A 198 -15.50 10.78 -85.06
N LEU A 199 -15.84 12.06 -85.22
CA LEU A 199 -17.08 12.47 -85.87
C LEU A 199 -17.13 12.04 -87.34
N GLU A 200 -16.04 12.19 -88.09
CA GLU A 200 -15.99 11.77 -89.51
C GLU A 200 -16.14 10.26 -89.67
N LEU A 201 -15.55 9.46 -88.77
CA LEU A 201 -15.65 7.99 -88.83
C LEU A 201 -17.06 7.48 -88.49
N PHE A 202 -17.81 8.23 -87.68
CA PHE A 202 -19.21 7.93 -87.35
C PHE A 202 -20.22 8.63 -88.28
N ASP A 203 -19.79 9.61 -89.08
CA ASP A 203 -20.62 10.24 -90.10
C ASP A 203 -20.75 9.30 -91.31
N THR A 204 -21.96 8.81 -91.55
CA THR A 204 -22.28 7.95 -92.69
C THR A 204 -22.73 8.74 -93.92
N THR A 205 -22.52 10.06 -93.93
CA THR A 205 -22.92 10.95 -95.04
C THR A 205 -21.99 10.80 -96.25
N ILE A 206 -22.56 10.39 -97.37
CA ILE A 206 -21.88 10.29 -98.67
C ILE A 206 -21.72 11.69 -99.26
N ARG A 207 -20.48 12.20 -99.34
CA ARG A 207 -20.19 13.56 -99.86
C ARG A 207 -19.39 13.56 -101.15
N ARG A 208 -18.73 12.46 -101.51
CA ARG A 208 -17.86 12.36 -102.70
C ARG A 208 -18.35 11.31 -103.67
N ARG A 209 -18.24 11.59 -104.99
CA ARG A 209 -18.63 10.64 -106.06
C ARG A 209 -17.92 9.28 -105.94
N GLN A 210 -16.66 9.28 -105.52
CA GLN A 210 -15.88 8.05 -105.28
C GLN A 210 -16.51 7.13 -104.22
N GLN A 211 -17.17 7.68 -103.20
CA GLN A 211 -17.86 6.87 -102.18
C GLN A 211 -19.11 6.14 -102.75
N LEU A 212 -19.71 6.64 -103.82
CA LEU A 212 -20.83 6.00 -104.54
C LEU A 212 -20.34 4.92 -105.51
N GLU A 213 -19.14 5.10 -106.08
CA GLU A 213 -18.48 4.11 -106.93
C GLU A 213 -18.10 2.86 -106.12
N ASP A 214 -17.57 3.03 -104.90
CA ASP A 214 -17.29 1.91 -103.98
C ASP A 214 -18.58 1.18 -103.54
N ALA A 215 -19.69 1.89 -103.44
CA ALA A 215 -21.01 1.33 -103.12
C ALA A 215 -21.76 0.77 -104.36
N LYS A 216 -21.14 0.76 -105.55
CA LYS A 216 -21.70 0.27 -106.84
C LYS A 216 -23.06 0.88 -107.23
N LEU A 217 -23.32 2.13 -106.84
CA LEU A 217 -24.57 2.83 -107.16
C LEU A 217 -24.32 3.86 -108.28
N PRO A 218 -25.11 3.87 -109.37
CA PRO A 218 -24.93 4.81 -110.47
C PRO A 218 -25.28 6.24 -110.06
N VAL A 219 -24.40 7.21 -110.36
CA VAL A 219 -24.62 8.64 -110.07
C VAL A 219 -25.52 9.25 -111.14
N ILE A 220 -26.78 9.53 -110.81
CA ILE A 220 -27.79 9.99 -111.78
C ILE A 220 -27.69 11.50 -112.05
N THR A 221 -27.42 12.32 -111.04
CA THR A 221 -27.34 13.80 -111.15
C THR A 221 -26.50 14.38 -110.03
N ALA A 222 -25.73 15.44 -110.30
CA ALA A 222 -24.97 16.19 -109.29
C ALA A 222 -25.56 17.59 -109.11
N ILE A 223 -25.94 17.95 -107.89
CA ILE A 223 -26.43 19.28 -107.56
C ILE A 223 -25.22 20.21 -107.42
N PRO A 224 -25.10 21.28 -108.22
CA PRO A 224 -24.00 22.23 -108.08
C PRO A 224 -24.14 22.97 -106.74
N LYS A 225 -23.04 23.08 -105.99
CA LYS A 225 -22.99 23.90 -104.78
C LYS A 225 -23.22 25.36 -105.18
N ILE A 226 -24.27 25.96 -104.64
CA ILE A 226 -24.53 27.39 -104.73
C ILE A 226 -23.74 28.01 -103.57
N SER A 227 -22.72 28.80 -103.88
CA SER A 227 -22.02 29.60 -102.86
C SER A 227 -22.81 30.89 -102.61
N ILE A 228 -23.22 31.10 -101.37
CA ILE A 228 -23.64 32.40 -100.83
C ILE A 228 -22.43 33.01 -100.13
#